data_AF-A0A829LQX9-F1
#
_entry.id   AF-A0A829LQX9-F1
#
_cell.length_a   1.000
_cell.length_b   1.000
_cell.length_c   1.000
_cell.angle_alpha   90.00
_cell.angle_beta   90.00
_cell.angle_gamma   90.00
#
_symmetry.space_group_name_H-M   'P 1'
#
loop_
_entity.id
_entity.type
_entity.pdbx_description
1 polymer ?
#
loop_
_entity_poly.entity_id
_entity_poly.type
_entity_poly.pdbx_seq_one_letter_code
_entity_poly.pdbx_strand_id
1 'polypeptide(L)'
;MKTLVVIGHPDVATSSTQGFFKHAAKQEAGVTWYPLVAPFDRGAERALLWAADRIIFEFPLYWYSVPAVMKAWLDEVFDDDLLGTAGDRLAGKELGLVVNTGRALKDFAPGQGQSFTLAELLRPLQALANETKMTYLTPLVVGQFAYLTERERQELLVNYRQYLTAPRPGHLADQAAWLASRLRKLAEQHPDRAPGYLGLAAVLEDNTDQLSDLRLNLDLLGDD
;
A
#
# COMPACT_ATOMS: atom_id res chain seq x y z
N MET A 1 5.75 13.16 2.44
CA MET A 1 4.55 12.38 2.09
C MET A 1 3.85 11.95 3.37
N LYS A 2 2.56 12.21 3.48
CA LYS A 2 1.70 11.75 4.57
C LYS A 2 0.80 10.62 4.04
N THR A 3 0.74 9.52 4.76
CA THR A 3 -0.05 8.34 4.37
C THR A 3 -1.11 8.07 5.42
N LEU A 4 -2.37 8.04 5.03
CA LEU A 4 -3.48 7.61 5.88
C LEU A 4 -3.82 6.15 5.54
N VAL A 5 -3.75 5.26 6.52
CA VAL A 5 -4.18 3.87 6.41
C VAL A 5 -5.52 3.74 7.13
N VAL A 6 -6.59 3.55 6.37
CA VAL A 6 -7.96 3.35 6.87
C VAL A 6 -8.24 1.86 6.99
N ILE A 7 -8.47 1.38 8.21
CA ILE A 7 -8.62 -0.06 8.49
C ILE A 7 -10.10 -0.39 8.60
N GLY A 8 -10.58 -1.19 7.65
CA GLY A 8 -11.93 -1.74 7.63
C GLY A 8 -11.94 -3.15 8.16
N HIS A 9 -11.97 -3.34 9.48
CA HIS A 9 -12.03 -4.68 10.08
C HIS A 9 -13.02 -4.66 11.27
N PRO A 10 -13.96 -5.63 11.38
CA PRO A 10 -15.00 -5.58 12.42
C PRO A 10 -14.43 -5.71 13.84
N ASP A 11 -13.38 -6.52 14.01
CA ASP A 11 -12.66 -6.63 15.29
C ASP A 11 -11.15 -6.55 15.07
N VAL A 12 -10.64 -5.32 15.08
CA VAL A 12 -9.21 -5.03 14.92
C VAL A 12 -8.38 -5.57 16.09
N ALA A 13 -8.96 -5.67 17.29
CA ALA A 13 -8.21 -5.97 18.52
C ALA A 13 -7.77 -7.44 18.58
N THR A 14 -8.54 -8.35 18.01
CA THR A 14 -8.24 -9.80 18.03
C THR A 14 -7.51 -10.30 16.78
N SER A 15 -7.33 -9.45 15.77
CA SER A 15 -6.76 -9.85 14.47
C SER A 15 -5.24 -9.84 14.49
N SER A 16 -4.63 -11.02 14.38
CA SER A 16 -3.16 -11.18 14.33
C SER A 16 -2.54 -10.51 13.11
N THR A 17 -3.21 -10.58 11.95
CA THR A 17 -2.77 -9.92 10.71
C THR A 17 -2.77 -8.40 10.85
N GLN A 18 -3.83 -7.83 11.43
CA GLN A 18 -3.91 -6.38 11.63
C GLN A 18 -2.93 -5.90 12.71
N GLY A 19 -2.68 -6.71 13.75
CA GLY A 19 -1.63 -6.45 14.74
C GLY A 19 -0.24 -6.35 14.12
N PHE A 20 0.07 -7.23 13.16
CA PHE A 20 1.31 -7.22 12.40
C PHE A 20 1.46 -5.93 11.57
N PHE A 21 0.44 -5.55 10.78
CA PHE A 21 0.48 -4.33 9.98
C PHE A 21 0.50 -3.05 10.82
N LYS A 22 -0.26 -3.01 11.92
CA LYS A 22 -0.22 -1.90 12.88
C LYS A 22 1.18 -1.67 13.43
N HIS A 23 1.89 -2.75 13.79
CA HIS A 23 3.26 -2.65 14.27
C HIS A 23 4.20 -2.07 13.21
N ALA A 24 4.03 -2.48 11.95
CA ALA A 24 4.79 -1.96 10.83
C ALA A 24 4.52 -0.47 10.58
N ALA A 25 3.25 -0.07 10.50
CA ALA A 25 2.82 1.30 10.24
C ALA A 25 3.27 2.28 11.33
N LYS A 26 3.23 1.88 12.61
CA LYS A 26 3.65 2.72 13.74
C LYS A 26 5.14 3.07 13.75
N GLN A 27 5.97 2.32 13.04
CA GLN A 27 7.40 2.62 12.92
C GLN A 27 7.71 3.65 11.84
N GLU A 28 6.69 4.05 11.06
CA GLU A 28 6.87 4.93 9.92
C GLU A 28 6.41 6.36 10.21
N ALA A 29 7.36 7.29 10.15
CA ALA A 29 7.07 8.71 10.28
C ALA A 29 6.15 9.17 9.13
N GLY A 30 5.08 9.90 9.47
CA GLY A 30 4.12 10.40 8.49
C GLY A 30 3.03 9.40 8.09
N VAL A 31 2.98 8.21 8.70
CA VAL A 31 1.89 7.24 8.53
C VAL A 31 0.90 7.39 9.69
N THR A 32 -0.38 7.57 9.36
CA THR A 32 -1.50 7.53 10.31
C THR A 32 -2.29 6.24 10.12
N TRP A 33 -2.25 5.35 11.11
CA TRP A 33 -2.99 4.09 11.11
C TRP A 33 -4.32 4.28 11.84
N TYR A 34 -5.43 4.25 11.10
CA TYR A 34 -6.75 4.73 11.51
C TYR A 34 -7.84 3.64 11.39
N PRO A 35 -8.13 2.90 12.48
CA PRO A 35 -9.20 1.90 12.47
C PRO A 35 -10.57 2.55 12.49
N LEU A 36 -11.45 2.09 11.58
CA LEU A 36 -12.82 2.59 11.50
C LEU A 36 -13.65 2.11 12.69
N VAL A 37 -14.32 3.05 13.35
CA VAL A 37 -15.26 2.79 14.44
C VAL A 37 -16.48 3.66 14.21
N ALA A 38 -17.65 3.03 14.04
CA ALA A 38 -18.92 3.75 13.90
C ALA A 38 -19.40 4.27 15.27
N PRO A 39 -20.14 5.39 15.34
CA PRO A 39 -20.59 6.24 14.22
C PRO A 39 -19.46 7.13 13.66
N PHE A 40 -19.58 7.54 12.40
CA PHE A 40 -18.56 8.35 11.71
C PHE A 40 -18.87 9.85 11.79
N ASP A 41 -17.88 10.67 12.17
CA ASP A 41 -17.96 12.12 12.03
C ASP A 41 -17.45 12.52 10.64
N ARG A 42 -18.37 12.80 9.72
CA ARG A 42 -18.05 13.17 8.33
C ARG A 42 -17.00 14.28 8.23
N GLY A 43 -17.03 15.28 9.10
CA GLY A 43 -16.08 16.39 9.08
C GLY A 43 -14.68 15.94 9.49
N ALA A 44 -14.58 15.15 10.56
CA ALA A 44 -13.31 14.59 11.02
C ALA A 44 -12.70 13.61 10.01
N GLU A 45 -13.52 12.70 9.47
CA GLU A 45 -13.09 11.72 8.47
C GLU A 45 -12.53 12.41 7.21
N ARG A 46 -13.23 13.45 6.71
CA ARG A 46 -12.77 14.23 5.55
C ARG A 46 -11.49 15.02 5.84
N ALA A 47 -11.35 15.56 7.06
CA ALA A 47 -10.14 16.28 7.44
C ALA A 47 -8.90 15.37 7.37
N LEU A 48 -9.04 14.10 7.78
CA LEU A 48 -7.98 13.09 7.65
C LEU A 48 -7.64 12.83 6.17
N LEU A 49 -8.66 12.64 5.32
CA LEU A 49 -8.47 12.42 3.88
C LEU A 49 -7.75 13.60 3.21
N TRP A 50 -8.12 14.83 3.56
CA TRP A 50 -7.49 16.03 2.99
C TRP A 50 -6.04 16.20 3.42
N ALA A 51 -5.70 15.82 4.65
CA ALA A 51 -4.35 15.93 5.21
C ALA A 51 -3.35 14.90 4.66
N ALA A 52 -3.83 13.84 4.02
CA ALA A 52 -3.00 12.76 3.48
C ALA A 52 -2.66 12.99 2.00
N ASP A 53 -1.46 12.58 1.58
CA ASP A 53 -1.06 12.53 0.15
C ASP A 53 -1.45 11.17 -0.47
N ARG A 54 -1.35 10.11 0.33
CA ARG A 54 -1.71 8.73 -0.02
C ARG A 54 -2.75 8.20 0.97
N ILE A 55 -3.81 7.60 0.44
CA ILE A 55 -4.88 6.96 1.21
C ILE A 55 -4.81 5.46 0.92
N ILE A 56 -4.71 4.65 1.98
CA ILE A 56 -4.66 3.19 1.88
C ILE A 56 -5.90 2.62 2.55
N PHE A 57 -6.66 1.80 1.83
CA PHE A 57 -7.72 1.00 2.42
C PHE A 57 -7.18 -0.39 2.76
N GLU A 58 -7.16 -0.70 4.05
CA GLU A 58 -6.68 -1.99 4.57
C GLU A 58 -7.84 -2.80 5.12
N PHE A 59 -8.09 -3.97 4.54
CA PHE A 59 -9.25 -4.78 4.92
C PHE A 59 -9.08 -6.27 4.57
N PRO A 60 -9.74 -7.18 5.33
CA PRO A 60 -9.93 -8.55 4.89
C PRO A 60 -11.00 -8.62 3.78
N LEU A 61 -10.75 -9.45 2.76
CA LEU A 61 -11.66 -9.67 1.64
C LEU A 61 -12.83 -10.57 2.08
N TYR A 62 -13.89 -9.95 2.60
CA TYR A 62 -15.09 -10.65 3.06
C TYR A 62 -16.08 -10.76 1.91
N TRP A 63 -16.41 -12.00 1.54
CA TRP A 63 -17.31 -12.29 0.41
C TRP A 63 -16.95 -11.47 -0.85
N TYR A 64 -15.65 -11.44 -1.17
CA TYR A 64 -15.10 -10.76 -2.34
C TYR A 64 -15.27 -9.23 -2.34
N SER A 65 -15.50 -8.63 -1.18
CA SER A 65 -15.67 -7.18 -1.02
C SER A 65 -15.05 -6.66 0.29
N VAL A 66 -15.22 -5.36 0.54
CA VAL A 66 -14.86 -4.70 1.79
C VAL A 66 -15.81 -5.12 2.91
N PRO A 67 -15.37 -5.13 4.18
CA PRO A 67 -16.28 -5.37 5.31
C PRO A 67 -17.33 -4.29 5.47
N ALA A 68 -18.46 -4.64 6.11
CA ALA A 68 -19.61 -3.75 6.26
C ALA A 68 -19.27 -2.38 6.85
N VAL A 69 -18.37 -2.31 7.84
CA VAL A 69 -17.93 -1.04 8.45
C VAL A 69 -17.27 -0.10 7.45
N MET A 70 -16.45 -0.63 6.54
CA MET A 70 -15.80 0.16 5.50
C MET A 70 -16.80 0.56 4.42
N LYS A 71 -17.74 -0.32 4.05
CA LYS A 71 -18.81 0.04 3.13
C LYS A 71 -19.69 1.16 3.68
N ALA A 72 -20.07 1.09 4.95
CA ALA A 72 -20.84 2.14 5.62
C ALA A 72 -20.06 3.47 5.67
N TRP A 73 -18.77 3.42 6.00
CA TRP A 73 -17.91 4.61 5.98
C TRP A 73 -17.80 5.22 4.58
N LEU A 74 -17.65 4.40 3.54
CA LEU A 74 -17.68 4.88 2.15
C LEU A 74 -19.00 5.58 1.84
N ASP A 75 -20.14 4.99 2.19
CA ASP A 75 -21.47 5.56 1.92
C ASP A 75 -21.75 6.86 2.68
N GLU A 76 -21.21 7.02 3.89
CA GLU A 76 -21.45 8.22 4.72
C GLU A 76 -20.45 9.35 4.45
N VAL A 77 -19.21 9.03 4.06
CA VAL A 77 -18.12 10.00 3.89
C VAL A 77 -17.96 10.42 2.42
N PHE A 78 -18.14 9.51 1.46
CA PHE A 78 -18.05 9.76 0.01
C PHE A 78 -19.43 10.05 -0.59
N ASP A 79 -20.17 10.96 0.03
CA ASP A 79 -21.45 11.46 -0.50
C ASP A 79 -21.28 12.36 -1.74
N ASP A 80 -22.41 12.79 -2.31
CA ASP A 80 -22.46 13.64 -3.50
C ASP A 80 -21.68 14.96 -3.36
N ASP A 81 -21.54 15.51 -2.15
CA ASP A 81 -20.76 16.75 -1.94
C ASP A 81 -19.27 16.50 -2.14
N LEU A 82 -18.78 15.34 -1.69
CA LEU A 82 -17.40 14.91 -1.87
C LEU A 82 -17.12 14.52 -3.32
N LEU A 83 -18.09 13.95 -4.03
CA LEU A 83 -17.94 13.63 -5.46
C LEU A 83 -18.15 14.84 -6.39
N GLY A 84 -18.81 15.89 -5.90
CA GLY A 84 -19.00 17.16 -6.58
C GLY A 84 -17.91 18.20 -6.29
N THR A 85 -18.29 19.39 -5.81
CA THR A 85 -17.40 20.55 -5.67
C THR A 85 -16.24 20.35 -4.68
N ALA A 86 -16.33 19.39 -3.75
CA ALA A 86 -15.23 19.09 -2.84
C ALA A 86 -14.28 17.99 -3.35
N GLY A 87 -14.62 17.30 -4.45
CA GLY A 87 -13.86 16.16 -4.99
C GLY A 87 -12.50 16.52 -5.53
N ASP A 88 -12.32 17.77 -5.98
CA ASP A 88 -11.01 18.28 -6.39
C ASP A 88 -9.98 18.25 -5.25
N ARG A 89 -10.40 18.14 -3.98
CA ARG A 89 -9.48 17.95 -2.85
C ARG A 89 -8.85 16.57 -2.81
N LEU A 90 -9.42 15.55 -3.46
CA LEU A 90 -8.82 14.22 -3.58
C LEU A 90 -8.05 14.04 -4.89
N ALA A 91 -8.28 14.92 -5.86
CA ALA A 91 -7.62 14.84 -7.17
C ALA A 91 -6.09 14.84 -7.03
N GLY A 92 -5.44 13.91 -7.73
CA GLY A 92 -3.98 13.74 -7.73
C GLY A 92 -3.40 13.04 -6.50
N LYS A 93 -4.21 12.75 -5.46
CA LYS A 93 -3.80 11.86 -4.37
C LYS A 93 -3.74 10.41 -4.86
N GLU A 94 -3.11 9.55 -4.08
CA GLU A 94 -3.02 8.12 -4.39
C GLU A 94 -4.03 7.32 -3.56
N LEU A 95 -4.71 6.36 -4.20
CA LEU A 95 -5.50 5.34 -3.51
C LEU A 95 -4.80 3.98 -3.66
N GLY A 96 -4.35 3.41 -2.55
CA GLY A 96 -3.83 2.05 -2.50
C GLY A 96 -4.72 1.12 -1.68
N LEU A 97 -4.59 -0.18 -1.93
CA LEU A 97 -5.37 -1.21 -1.24
C LEU A 97 -4.43 -2.23 -0.61
N VAL A 98 -4.68 -2.60 0.65
CA VAL A 98 -4.03 -3.70 1.34
C VAL A 98 -5.09 -4.73 1.68
N VAL A 99 -5.09 -5.84 0.94
CA VAL A 99 -6.20 -6.80 0.97
C VAL A 99 -5.71 -8.13 1.51
N ASN A 100 -6.27 -8.57 2.63
CA ASN A 100 -5.97 -9.89 3.19
C ASN A 100 -7.04 -10.91 2.78
N THR A 101 -6.63 -12.10 2.36
CA THR A 101 -7.54 -13.19 1.98
C THR A 101 -7.11 -14.53 2.59
N GLY A 102 -8.09 -15.32 3.02
CA GLY A 102 -7.85 -16.70 3.46
C GLY A 102 -7.62 -17.70 2.30
N ARG A 103 -7.83 -17.26 1.05
CA ARG A 103 -7.65 -18.09 -0.15
C ARG A 103 -6.23 -17.96 -0.70
N ALA A 104 -5.77 -18.97 -1.43
CA ALA A 104 -4.46 -18.90 -2.06
C ALA A 104 -4.51 -17.90 -3.23
N LEU A 105 -3.46 -17.10 -3.41
CA LEU A 105 -3.44 -16.09 -4.48
C LEU A 105 -3.55 -16.71 -5.88
N LYS A 106 -3.00 -17.91 -6.07
CA LYS A 106 -3.12 -18.69 -7.31
C LYS A 106 -4.56 -19.05 -7.69
N ASP A 107 -5.48 -19.05 -6.72
CA ASP A 107 -6.88 -19.41 -6.99
C ASP A 107 -7.64 -18.26 -7.67
N PHE A 108 -7.11 -17.03 -7.63
CA PHE A 108 -7.68 -15.83 -8.24
C PHE A 108 -7.23 -15.65 -9.69
N ALA A 109 -7.63 -16.60 -10.54
CA ALA A 109 -7.41 -16.54 -11.98
C ALA A 109 -8.51 -17.30 -12.74
N PRO A 110 -8.74 -17.00 -14.03
CA PRO A 110 -9.66 -17.75 -14.87
C PRO A 110 -9.36 -19.26 -14.85
N GLY A 111 -10.39 -20.08 -14.61
CA GLY A 111 -10.25 -21.54 -14.53
C GLY A 111 -9.63 -22.07 -13.23
N GLN A 112 -9.29 -21.20 -12.27
CA GLN A 112 -8.85 -21.60 -10.92
C GLN A 112 -10.01 -21.51 -9.91
N GLY A 113 -9.74 -21.85 -8.65
CA GLY A 113 -10.78 -22.04 -7.63
C GLY A 113 -11.69 -20.84 -7.36
N GLN A 114 -11.23 -19.60 -7.56
CA GLN A 114 -12.06 -18.39 -7.48
C GLN A 114 -12.55 -17.90 -8.83
N SER A 115 -11.98 -18.39 -9.94
CA SER A 115 -12.33 -18.06 -11.34
C SER A 115 -12.22 -16.59 -11.78
N PHE A 116 -11.95 -15.67 -10.85
CA PHE A 116 -11.77 -14.24 -11.10
C PHE A 116 -10.43 -13.76 -10.57
N THR A 117 -9.84 -12.76 -11.23
CA THR A 117 -8.67 -12.07 -10.70
C THR A 117 -9.04 -11.11 -9.58
N LEU A 118 -8.09 -10.84 -8.68
CA LEU A 118 -8.28 -9.81 -7.64
C LEU A 118 -8.51 -8.43 -8.25
N ALA A 119 -7.92 -8.15 -9.41
CA ALA A 119 -8.14 -6.90 -10.13
C ALA A 119 -9.60 -6.73 -10.58
N GLU A 120 -10.29 -7.83 -10.96
CA GLU A 120 -11.72 -7.81 -11.27
C GLU A 120 -12.57 -7.59 -10.02
N LEU A 121 -12.25 -8.28 -8.92
CA LEU A 121 -13.00 -8.17 -7.67
C LEU A 121 -12.89 -6.79 -7.03
N LEU A 122 -11.77 -6.10 -7.22
CA LEU A 122 -11.50 -4.78 -6.63
C LEU A 122 -11.92 -3.60 -7.54
N ARG A 123 -12.55 -3.86 -8.70
CA ARG A 123 -13.00 -2.82 -9.63
C ARG A 123 -13.88 -1.74 -9.01
N PRO A 124 -14.80 -2.01 -8.06
CA PRO A 124 -15.58 -0.95 -7.43
C PRO A 124 -14.72 0.11 -6.74
N LEU A 125 -13.61 -0.29 -6.11
CA LEU A 125 -12.68 0.64 -5.45
C LEU A 125 -11.79 1.38 -6.46
N GLN A 126 -11.47 0.74 -7.59
CA GLN A 126 -10.81 1.43 -8.69
C GLN A 126 -11.74 2.47 -9.33
N ALA A 127 -13.03 2.16 -9.49
CA ALA A 127 -14.02 3.11 -9.99
C ALA A 127 -14.12 4.31 -9.03
N LEU A 128 -14.15 4.07 -7.71
CA LEU A 128 -14.09 5.14 -6.71
C LEU A 128 -12.85 6.04 -6.87
N ALA A 129 -11.66 5.46 -7.10
CA ALA A 129 -10.45 6.25 -7.36
C ALA A 129 -10.60 7.13 -8.61
N ASN A 130 -11.17 6.58 -9.69
CA ASN A 130 -11.38 7.32 -10.93
C ASN A 130 -12.35 8.48 -10.75
N GLU A 131 -13.49 8.25 -10.09
CA GLU A 131 -14.49 9.29 -9.80
C GLU A 131 -13.91 10.42 -8.95
N THR A 132 -13.02 10.08 -8.01
CA THR A 132 -12.33 11.04 -7.14
C THR A 132 -11.02 11.59 -7.74
N LYS A 133 -10.71 11.24 -8.99
CA LYS A 133 -9.47 11.63 -9.72
C LYS A 133 -8.18 11.29 -8.97
N MET A 134 -8.21 10.23 -8.16
CA MET A 134 -7.04 9.68 -7.47
C MET A 134 -6.28 8.71 -8.38
N THR A 135 -4.96 8.61 -8.17
CA THR A 135 -4.12 7.60 -8.81
C THR A 135 -4.31 6.27 -8.10
N TYR A 136 -4.92 5.30 -8.77
CA TYR A 136 -5.10 3.95 -8.22
C TYR A 136 -3.79 3.15 -8.28
N LEU A 137 -3.26 2.80 -7.11
CA LEU A 137 -2.04 2.01 -6.97
C LEU A 137 -2.34 0.52 -7.15
N THR A 138 -1.34 -0.25 -7.62
CA THR A 138 -1.42 -1.72 -7.62
C THR A 138 -1.68 -2.21 -6.19
N PRO A 139 -2.75 -3.01 -5.95
CA PRO A 139 -3.05 -3.52 -4.61
C PRO A 139 -1.94 -4.40 -4.04
N LEU A 140 -1.64 -4.23 -2.76
CA LEU A 140 -0.84 -5.17 -1.99
C LEU A 140 -1.76 -6.27 -1.44
N VAL A 141 -1.72 -7.45 -2.05
CA VAL A 141 -2.59 -8.57 -1.66
C VAL A 141 -1.80 -9.59 -0.85
N VAL A 142 -2.41 -10.02 0.26
CA VAL A 142 -1.83 -10.94 1.22
C VAL A 142 -2.71 -12.16 1.31
N GLY A 143 -2.24 -13.26 0.71
CA GLY A 143 -2.93 -14.55 0.78
C GLY A 143 -2.44 -15.37 1.94
N GLN A 144 -3.36 -16.02 2.67
CA GLN A 144 -3.03 -17.07 3.62
C GLN A 144 -2.00 -16.64 4.68
N PHE A 145 -2.12 -15.41 5.21
CA PHE A 145 -1.14 -14.82 6.15
C PHE A 145 -0.73 -15.76 7.30
N ALA A 146 -1.70 -16.49 7.88
CA ALA A 146 -1.44 -17.42 8.99
C ALA A 146 -0.46 -18.54 8.62
N TYR A 147 -0.34 -18.90 7.34
CA TYR A 147 0.51 -19.96 6.82
C TYR A 147 1.88 -19.46 6.34
N LEU A 148 2.12 -18.14 6.33
CA LEU A 148 3.42 -17.60 5.97
C LEU A 148 4.50 -17.98 6.99
N THR A 149 5.64 -18.40 6.47
CA THR A 149 6.89 -18.58 7.23
C THR A 149 7.38 -17.25 7.80
N GLU A 150 8.29 -17.31 8.78
CA GLU A 150 8.86 -16.08 9.35
C GLU A 150 9.56 -15.23 8.29
N ARG A 151 10.30 -15.85 7.37
CA ARG A 151 10.95 -15.14 6.26
C ARG A 151 9.94 -14.41 5.38
N GLU A 152 8.87 -15.08 4.96
CA GLU A 152 7.82 -14.47 4.13
C GLU A 152 7.11 -13.32 4.86
N ARG A 153 6.92 -13.43 6.19
CA ARG A 153 6.40 -12.33 7.00
C ARG A 153 7.36 -11.15 7.01
N GLN A 154 8.66 -11.36 7.15
CA GLN A 154 9.65 -10.27 7.10
C GLN A 154 9.69 -9.59 5.72
N GLU A 155 9.62 -10.38 4.64
CA GLU A 155 9.54 -9.84 3.28
C GLU A 155 8.25 -9.01 3.09
N LEU A 156 7.12 -9.52 3.58
CA LEU A 156 5.84 -8.79 3.59
C LEU A 156 5.92 -7.49 4.42
N LEU A 157 6.63 -7.50 5.55
CA LEU A 157 6.84 -6.30 6.38
C LEU A 157 7.53 -5.20 5.57
N VAL A 158 8.59 -5.56 4.83
CA VAL A 158 9.34 -4.63 3.98
C VAL A 158 8.45 -4.13 2.85
N ASN A 159 7.75 -5.02 2.16
CA ASN A 159 6.82 -4.67 1.07
C ASN A 159 5.71 -3.73 1.56
N TYR A 160 5.13 -3.99 2.73
CA TYR A 160 4.11 -3.14 3.33
C TYR A 160 4.66 -1.75 3.67
N ARG A 161 5.80 -1.65 4.35
CA ARG A 161 6.43 -0.36 4.66
C ARG A 161 6.77 0.43 3.41
N GLN A 162 7.26 -0.25 2.38
CA GLN A 162 7.53 0.36 1.09
C GLN A 162 6.26 0.86 0.44
N TYR A 163 5.18 0.07 0.46
CA TYR A 163 3.87 0.48 -0.04
C TYR A 163 3.34 1.73 0.65
N LEU A 164 3.58 1.88 1.96
CA LEU A 164 3.15 3.05 2.73
C LEU A 164 4.00 4.30 2.51
N THR A 165 5.30 4.16 2.25
CA THR A 165 6.26 5.28 2.37
C THR A 165 7.11 5.56 1.14
N ALA A 166 7.20 4.64 0.18
CA ALA A 166 7.94 4.88 -1.06
C ALA A 166 7.19 5.88 -1.95
N PRO A 167 7.91 6.80 -2.63
CA PRO A 167 7.29 7.79 -3.52
C PRO A 167 6.39 7.14 -4.57
N ARG A 168 6.89 6.11 -5.27
CA ARG A 168 6.10 5.31 -6.22
C ARG A 168 6.27 3.81 -5.94
N PRO A 169 5.35 3.18 -5.21
CA PRO A 169 5.45 1.76 -4.92
C PRO A 169 5.32 0.93 -6.20
N GLY A 170 6.14 -0.11 -6.33
CA GLY A 170 6.18 -0.98 -7.52
C GLY A 170 7.12 -0.54 -8.63
N HIS A 171 7.76 0.63 -8.53
CA HIS A 171 8.82 1.06 -9.46
C HIS A 171 10.20 0.68 -8.94
N LEU A 172 10.92 -0.17 -9.66
CA LEU A 172 12.19 -0.75 -9.20
C LEU A 172 13.21 0.30 -8.71
N ALA A 173 13.39 1.40 -9.45
CA ALA A 173 14.32 2.47 -9.07
C ALA A 173 13.93 3.15 -7.74
N ASP A 174 12.64 3.48 -7.57
CA ASP A 174 12.13 4.05 -6.32
C ASP A 174 12.22 3.05 -5.15
N GLN A 175 12.04 1.76 -5.44
CA GLN A 175 12.18 0.70 -4.44
C GLN A 175 13.63 0.55 -3.97
N ALA A 176 14.59 0.57 -4.89
CA ALA A 176 16.02 0.51 -4.60
C ALA A 176 16.48 1.75 -3.81
N ALA A 177 16.11 2.95 -4.27
CA ALA A 177 16.43 4.20 -3.58
C ALA A 177 15.82 4.24 -2.16
N TRP A 178 14.57 3.80 -2.02
CA TRP A 178 13.91 3.68 -0.72
C TRP A 178 14.68 2.74 0.21
N LEU A 179 15.11 1.57 -0.27
CA LEU A 179 15.85 0.60 0.54
C LEU A 179 17.25 1.12 0.91
N ALA A 180 17.98 1.71 -0.05
CA ALA A 180 19.28 2.32 0.19
C ALA A 180 19.20 3.42 1.26
N SER A 181 18.17 4.28 1.22
CA SER A 181 17.95 5.31 2.24
C SER A 181 17.77 4.73 3.65
N ARG A 182 17.12 3.57 3.78
CA ARG A 182 16.93 2.90 5.08
C ARG A 182 18.17 2.21 5.57
N LEU A 183 18.93 1.58 4.68
CA LEU A 183 20.21 0.98 5.02
C LEU A 183 21.16 2.03 5.59
N ARG A 184 21.19 3.25 5.02
CA ARG A 184 21.94 4.38 5.59
C ARG A 184 21.48 4.76 6.99
N LYS A 185 20.16 4.90 7.22
CA LYS A 185 19.63 5.16 8.56
C LYS A 185 19.96 4.06 9.57
N LEU A 186 19.95 2.80 9.13
CA LEU A 186 20.37 1.67 9.98
C LEU A 186 21.87 1.72 10.29
N ALA A 187 22.70 2.17 9.35
CA ALA A 187 24.12 2.39 9.59
C ALA A 187 24.36 3.47 10.66
N GLU A 188 23.56 4.55 10.66
CA GLU A 188 23.61 5.59 11.70
C GLU A 188 23.20 5.04 13.07
N GLN A 189 22.20 4.16 13.11
CA GLN A 189 21.66 3.57 14.35
C GLN A 189 22.53 2.44 14.92
N HIS A 190 23.29 1.75 14.06
CA HIS A 190 24.11 0.59 14.41
C HIS A 190 25.55 0.74 13.88
N PRO A 191 26.39 1.57 14.53
CA PRO A 191 27.75 1.87 14.05
C PRO A 191 28.65 0.64 13.89
N ASP A 192 28.41 -0.42 14.66
CA ASP A 192 29.12 -1.70 14.59
C ASP A 192 28.88 -2.48 13.29
N ARG A 193 27.72 -2.27 12.66
CA ARG A 193 27.30 -2.93 11.41
C ARG A 193 27.24 -1.96 10.22
N ALA A 194 27.55 -0.69 10.45
CA ALA A 194 27.49 0.36 9.44
C ALA A 194 28.20 0.01 8.13
N PRO A 195 29.42 -0.57 8.11
CA PRO A 195 30.07 -0.93 6.85
C PRO A 195 29.26 -1.89 5.98
N GLY A 196 28.58 -2.85 6.60
CA GLY A 196 27.74 -3.82 5.88
C GLY A 196 26.50 -3.17 5.28
N TYR A 197 25.82 -2.31 6.04
CA TYR A 197 24.64 -1.59 5.54
C TYR A 197 24.98 -0.60 4.42
N LEU A 198 26.08 0.15 4.57
CA LEU A 198 26.54 1.09 3.54
C LEU A 198 27.01 0.36 2.28
N GLY A 199 27.68 -0.79 2.43
CA GLY A 199 28.05 -1.63 1.29
C GLY A 199 26.85 -2.12 0.50
N LEU A 200 25.80 -2.60 1.18
CA LEU A 200 24.55 -3.01 0.53
C LEU A 200 23.84 -1.83 -0.16
N ALA A 201 23.83 -0.65 0.46
CA ALA A 201 23.25 0.54 -0.14
C ALA A 201 23.98 0.93 -1.43
N ALA A 202 25.32 0.88 -1.43
CA ALA A 202 26.13 1.15 -2.61
C ALA A 202 25.85 0.16 -3.75
N VAL A 203 25.77 -1.15 -3.44
CA VAL A 203 25.43 -2.17 -4.46
C VAL A 203 24.07 -1.92 -5.11
N LEU A 204 23.07 -1.48 -4.33
CA LEU A 204 21.74 -1.17 -4.88
C LEU A 204 21.79 0.04 -5.83
N GLU A 205 22.61 1.04 -5.52
CA GLU A 205 22.76 2.24 -6.34
C GLU A 205 23.53 1.94 -7.62
N ASP A 206 24.67 1.26 -7.52
CA ASP A 206 25.47 0.83 -8.68
C ASP A 206 24.63 -0.02 -9.65
N ASN A 207 23.82 -0.96 -9.12
CA ASN A 207 22.93 -1.77 -9.95
C ASN A 207 21.83 -0.93 -10.61
N THR A 208 21.33 0.11 -9.94
CA THR A 208 20.30 1.00 -10.49
C THR A 208 20.87 1.88 -11.62
N ASP A 209 22.11 2.35 -11.46
CA ASP A 209 22.82 3.12 -12.48
C ASP A 209 23.11 2.25 -13.71
N GLN A 210 23.62 1.03 -13.50
CA GLN A 210 23.84 0.07 -14.59
C GLN A 210 22.56 -0.25 -15.37
N LEU A 211 21.43 -0.45 -14.68
CA LEU A 211 20.14 -0.67 -15.34
C LEU A 211 19.69 0.56 -16.16
N SER A 212 20.00 1.76 -15.69
CA SER A 212 19.67 3.00 -16.39
C SER A 212 20.50 3.17 -17.66
N ASP A 213 21.80 2.88 -17.60
CA ASP A 213 22.70 2.90 -18.75
C ASP A 213 22.31 1.85 -19.80
N LEU A 214 21.99 0.62 -19.35
CA LEU A 214 21.52 -0.44 -20.24
C LEU A 214 20.23 -0.06 -20.96
N ARG A 215 19.31 0.61 -20.26
CA ARG A 215 18.06 1.09 -20.86
C ARG A 215 18.32 2.17 -21.92
N LEU A 216 19.19 3.13 -21.62
CA LEU A 216 19.57 4.17 -22.58
C LEU A 216 20.22 3.57 -23.83
N ASN A 217 21.07 2.56 -23.69
CA ASN A 217 21.66 1.86 -24.81
C ASN A 217 20.61 1.11 -25.66
N LEU A 218 19.60 0.49 -25.02
CA LEU A 218 18.50 -0.16 -25.74
C LEU A 218 17.65 0.84 -26.51
N ASP A 219 17.34 1.99 -25.91
CA ASP A 219 16.57 3.05 -26.57
C ASP A 219 17.33 3.59 -27.80
N LEU A 220 18.65 3.76 -27.71
CA LEU A 220 19.50 4.16 -28.84
C LEU A 220 19.57 3.10 -29.96
N LEU A 221 19.35 1.81 -29.65
CA LEU A 221 19.34 0.72 -30.63
C LEU A 221 17.96 0.47 -31.24
N GLY A 222 16.88 0.99 -30.63
CA GLY A 222 15.49 0.79 -31.04
C GLY A 222 14.93 1.88 -31.96
N ASP A 223 15.71 2.91 -32.27
CA ASP A 223 15.36 4.03 -33.17
C ASP A 223 15.71 3.77 -34.66
N ASP A 224 15.98 2.51 -35.05
CA ASP A 224 16.10 2.01 -36.44
C ASP A 224 14.89 1.15 -36.86
#